data_AF-A0A833M9K5-F1
#
_entry.id   AF-A0A833M9K5-F1
#
_cell.length_a   1.000
_cell.length_b   1.000
_cell.length_c   1.000
_cell.angle_alpha   90.00
_cell.angle_beta   90.00
_cell.angle_gamma   90.00
#
_symmetry.space_group_name_H-M   'P 1'
#
loop_
_entity.id
_entity.type
_entity.pdbx_description
1 polymer ?
#
loop_
_entity_poly.entity_id
_entity_poly.type
_entity_poly.pdbx_seq_one_letter_code
_entity_poly.pdbx_strand_id
1 'polypeptide(L)'
;MKRSVAAVVVAVGWLLAPPPPARGADWAGVVQRHAAAIVNLKITVRAESEQGGEPEETTQEAQGALVDPSGLVLVWNSHFSANRFLDLLAQMGGGDFKMKVTPTDIRVNLDGGETEHKAFLAAADTDLDLAFVQLEEPPAAVLPAVDFADAAPVRVGDEVAAVSRLSSAFDRVAFFDVVRVAGEIRKPRPAWIVTAGNATQLGMPYFAPDGRPVGVLVTVMSKARNDALSNPSNLMADLLSLGRGEVEVGPLGVFLLPAERVRPVIAQARQRAAELLAERRAAPPAPPKPDPSD
;
A
#
# COMPACT_ATOMS: atom_id res chain seq x y z
N MET A 1 -54.71 72.72 -4.09
CA MET A 1 -54.43 71.38 -3.53
C MET A 1 -53.81 70.51 -4.61
N LYS A 2 -52.52 70.18 -4.48
CA LYS A 2 -51.83 69.05 -5.14
C LYS A 2 -50.48 68.90 -4.44
N ARG A 3 -50.35 67.89 -3.59
CA ARG A 3 -49.12 67.55 -2.87
C ARG A 3 -48.34 66.55 -3.73
N SER A 4 -47.17 66.94 -4.21
CA SER A 4 -46.23 66.02 -4.88
C SER A 4 -45.40 65.31 -3.82
N VAL A 5 -45.50 63.99 -3.76
CA VAL A 5 -44.66 63.13 -2.91
C VAL A 5 -43.45 62.72 -3.75
N ALA A 6 -42.25 63.09 -3.29
CA ALA A 6 -40.99 62.61 -3.87
C ALA A 6 -40.64 61.26 -3.25
N ALA A 7 -40.57 60.21 -4.07
CA ALA A 7 -40.11 58.90 -3.65
C ALA A 7 -38.58 58.86 -3.68
N VAL A 8 -37.96 58.67 -2.52
CA VAL A 8 -36.53 58.38 -2.38
C VAL A 8 -36.34 56.88 -2.58
N VAL A 9 -35.69 56.49 -3.67
CA VAL A 9 -35.26 55.11 -3.90
C VAL A 9 -33.87 54.95 -3.26
N VAL A 10 -33.80 54.24 -2.14
CA VAL A 10 -32.52 53.81 -1.55
C VAL A 10 -32.12 52.51 -2.24
N ALA A 11 -31.12 52.59 -3.12
CA ALA A 11 -30.47 51.42 -3.69
C ALA A 11 -29.57 50.77 -2.63
N VAL A 12 -30.03 49.68 -2.03
CA VAL A 12 -29.19 48.83 -1.18
C VAL A 12 -28.31 47.99 -2.11
N GLY A 13 -27.09 48.46 -2.34
CA GLY A 13 -26.05 47.68 -2.99
C GLY A 13 -25.59 46.57 -2.05
N TRP A 14 -25.99 45.33 -2.32
CA TRP A 14 -25.39 44.17 -1.69
C TRP A 14 -23.95 44.07 -2.18
N LEU A 15 -22.97 44.32 -1.30
CA LEU A 15 -21.59 43.87 -1.54
C LEU A 15 -21.63 42.34 -1.57
N LEU A 16 -21.64 41.77 -2.78
CA LEU A 16 -21.30 40.37 -2.99
C LEU A 16 -19.82 40.21 -2.63
N ALA A 17 -19.56 39.77 -1.40
CA ALA A 17 -18.25 39.20 -1.07
C ALA A 17 -17.99 38.06 -2.08
N PRO A 18 -16.80 37.99 -2.71
CA PRO A 18 -16.48 36.86 -3.57
C PRO A 18 -16.67 35.56 -2.75
N PRO A 19 -17.25 34.50 -3.34
CA PRO A 19 -17.36 33.23 -2.65
C PRO A 19 -15.95 32.83 -2.17
N PRO A 20 -15.81 32.30 -0.94
CA PRO A 20 -14.52 31.78 -0.51
C PRO A 20 -14.01 30.83 -1.59
N PRO A 21 -12.71 30.85 -1.93
CA PRO A 21 -12.17 29.92 -2.90
C PRO A 21 -12.60 28.51 -2.47
N ALA A 22 -13.12 27.73 -3.41
CA ALA A 22 -13.47 26.34 -3.15
C ALA A 22 -12.24 25.69 -2.49
N ARG A 23 -12.36 25.33 -1.20
CA ARG A 23 -11.26 24.65 -0.53
C ARG A 23 -11.07 23.34 -1.29
N GLY A 24 -9.86 23.11 -1.80
CA GLY A 24 -9.48 21.82 -2.34
C GLY A 24 -9.67 20.72 -1.30
N ALA A 25 -9.54 19.46 -1.72
CA ALA A 25 -9.56 18.32 -0.82
C ALA A 25 -8.61 18.52 0.38
N ASP A 26 -9.06 18.15 1.59
CA ASP A 26 -8.32 18.32 2.83
C ASP A 26 -7.29 17.19 3.04
N TRP A 27 -6.30 17.14 2.15
CA TRP A 27 -5.23 16.14 2.23
C TRP A 27 -4.37 16.27 3.50
N ALA A 28 -4.26 17.48 4.05
CA ALA A 28 -3.60 17.70 5.32
C ALA A 28 -4.32 16.95 6.46
N GLY A 29 -5.65 17.01 6.51
CA GLY A 29 -6.46 16.23 7.42
C GLY A 29 -6.31 14.71 7.23
N VAL A 30 -6.19 14.25 5.99
CA VAL A 30 -5.93 12.82 5.69
C VAL A 30 -4.58 12.37 6.24
N VAL A 31 -3.51 13.14 6.03
CA VAL A 31 -2.18 12.84 6.59
C VAL A 31 -2.22 12.82 8.11
N GLN A 32 -2.79 13.86 8.74
CA GLN A 32 -2.88 13.95 10.20
C GLN A 32 -3.63 12.75 10.81
N ARG A 33 -4.66 12.24 10.12
CA ARG A 33 -5.45 11.11 10.60
C ARG A 33 -4.71 9.78 10.50
N HIS A 34 -3.97 9.56 9.42
CA HIS A 34 -3.46 8.23 9.07
C HIS A 34 -1.95 8.04 9.21
N ALA A 35 -1.18 9.11 9.36
CA ALA A 35 0.28 9.04 9.44
C ALA A 35 0.78 8.10 10.55
N ALA A 36 0.07 8.02 11.68
CA ALA A 36 0.45 7.16 12.79
C ALA A 36 0.18 5.66 12.54
N ALA A 37 -0.72 5.35 11.60
CA ALA A 37 -0.97 3.97 11.16
C ALA A 37 0.08 3.48 10.14
N ILE A 38 0.88 4.38 9.57
CA ILE A 38 1.93 4.04 8.61
C ILE A 38 3.22 3.74 9.36
N VAL A 39 3.71 2.52 9.22
CA VAL A 39 4.87 1.98 9.94
C VAL A 39 6.00 1.63 8.99
N ASN A 40 7.23 1.64 9.51
CA ASN A 40 8.40 1.19 8.76
C ASN A 40 8.75 -0.23 9.21
N LEU A 41 9.17 -1.05 8.26
CA LEU A 41 9.60 -2.41 8.49
C LEU A 41 11.05 -2.56 8.05
N LYS A 42 11.81 -3.31 8.83
CA LYS A 42 13.10 -3.85 8.44
C LYS A 42 12.93 -5.35 8.29
N ILE A 43 13.09 -5.83 7.06
CA ILE A 43 12.81 -7.20 6.68
C ILE A 43 14.13 -7.83 6.26
N THR A 44 14.54 -8.86 6.98
CA THR A 44 15.64 -9.72 6.58
C THR A 44 15.08 -10.98 5.95
N VAL A 45 15.51 -11.27 4.72
CA VAL A 45 15.13 -12.47 3.98
C VAL A 45 16.36 -13.26 3.59
N ARG A 46 16.22 -14.58 3.58
CA ARG A 46 17.17 -15.50 2.96
C ARG A 46 16.61 -15.93 1.61
N ALA A 47 17.37 -15.69 0.55
CA ALA A 47 17.07 -16.11 -0.80
C ALA A 47 17.94 -17.32 -1.19
N GLU A 48 17.30 -18.38 -1.65
CA GLU A 48 17.93 -19.63 -2.06
C GLU A 48 17.51 -19.95 -3.51
N SER A 49 18.49 -20.13 -4.39
CA SER A 49 18.28 -20.61 -5.76
C SER A 49 18.11 -22.13 -5.76
N GLU A 50 17.04 -22.64 -6.40
CA GLU A 50 16.86 -24.10 -6.54
C GLU A 50 17.90 -24.74 -7.49
N GLN A 51 18.58 -23.94 -8.30
CA GLN A 51 19.60 -24.40 -9.27
C GLN A 51 21.00 -24.52 -8.64
N GLY A 52 21.10 -24.35 -7.33
CA GLY A 52 22.35 -24.28 -6.58
C GLY A 52 22.88 -22.84 -6.46
N GLY A 53 23.71 -22.63 -5.45
CA GLY A 53 24.23 -21.33 -5.05
C GLY A 53 24.28 -21.22 -3.52
N GLU A 54 25.14 -20.34 -3.02
CA GLU A 54 25.14 -20.01 -1.59
C GLU A 54 23.87 -19.21 -1.25
N PRO A 55 23.18 -19.52 -0.14
CA PRO A 55 22.06 -18.72 0.32
C PRO A 55 22.51 -17.28 0.57
N GLU A 56 21.78 -16.32 0.01
CA GLU A 56 22.05 -14.90 0.23
C GLU A 56 21.08 -14.36 1.28
N GLU A 57 21.60 -13.68 2.29
CA GLU A 57 20.79 -12.99 3.29
C GLU A 57 20.83 -11.49 3.02
N THR A 58 19.66 -10.90 2.77
CA THR A 58 19.53 -9.48 2.46
C THR A 58 18.56 -8.83 3.44
N THR A 59 18.88 -7.60 3.84
CA THR A 59 18.03 -6.77 4.69
C THR A 59 17.54 -5.59 3.88
N GLN A 60 16.23 -5.35 3.90
CA GLN A 60 15.60 -4.24 3.22
C GLN A 60 14.66 -3.46 4.14
N GLU A 61 14.54 -2.17 3.88
CA GLU A 61 13.50 -1.33 4.48
C GLU A 61 12.25 -1.35 3.61
N ALA A 62 11.09 -1.41 4.26
CA ALA A 62 9.78 -1.40 3.62
C ALA A 62 8.80 -0.59 4.46
N GLN A 63 7.62 -0.34 3.90
CA GLN A 63 6.53 0.33 4.60
C GLN A 63 5.28 -0.51 4.59
N GLY A 64 4.44 -0.25 5.59
CA GLY A 64 3.15 -0.90 5.72
C GLY A 64 2.17 -0.02 6.48
N ALA A 65 0.92 -0.45 6.46
CA ALA A 65 -0.16 0.18 7.19
C ALA A 65 -0.72 -0.78 8.24
N LEU A 66 -0.85 -0.31 9.48
CA LEU A 66 -1.64 -1.00 10.49
C LEU A 66 -3.09 -1.09 10.03
N VAL A 67 -3.64 -2.29 9.97
CA VAL A 67 -5.03 -2.59 9.55
C VAL A 67 -5.85 -3.25 10.64
N ASP A 68 -5.23 -3.58 11.78
CA ASP A 68 -5.92 -4.00 12.98
C ASP A 68 -5.17 -3.50 14.24
N PRO A 69 -5.86 -2.98 15.27
CA PRO A 69 -5.24 -2.52 16.51
C PRO A 69 -4.42 -3.57 17.27
N SER A 70 -4.57 -4.85 16.95
CA SER A 70 -3.72 -5.93 17.47
C SER A 70 -2.27 -5.90 16.97
N GLY A 71 -1.94 -5.02 16.02
CA GLY A 71 -0.61 -4.94 15.41
C GLY A 71 -0.48 -5.72 14.10
N LEU A 72 -1.60 -5.94 13.41
CA LEU A 72 -1.58 -6.51 12.06
C LEU A 72 -1.25 -5.41 11.05
N VAL A 73 -0.18 -5.60 10.30
CA VAL A 73 0.36 -4.65 9.31
C VAL A 73 0.17 -5.22 7.92
N LEU A 74 -0.52 -4.48 7.05
CA LEU A 74 -0.62 -4.72 5.62
C LEU A 74 0.63 -4.21 4.92
N VAL A 75 1.20 -5.02 4.03
CA VAL A 75 2.41 -4.72 3.27
C VAL A 75 2.34 -5.30 1.86
N TRP A 76 3.22 -4.82 0.98
CA TRP A 76 3.36 -5.36 -0.36
C TRP A 76 4.01 -6.76 -0.34
N ASN A 77 3.42 -7.74 -1.03
CA ASN A 77 3.90 -9.13 -0.98
C ASN A 77 5.28 -9.35 -1.60
N SER A 78 5.69 -8.52 -2.56
CA SER A 78 6.99 -8.66 -3.23
C SER A 78 8.19 -8.47 -2.29
N HIS A 79 7.98 -7.96 -1.07
CA HIS A 79 9.02 -7.98 -0.03
C HIS A 79 9.36 -9.38 0.49
N PHE A 80 8.47 -10.36 0.33
CA PHE A 80 8.64 -11.72 0.85
C PHE A 80 8.62 -12.80 -0.24
N SER A 81 8.39 -12.40 -1.50
CA SER A 81 8.28 -13.33 -2.63
C SER A 81 8.89 -12.72 -3.88
N ALA A 82 9.70 -13.50 -4.57
CA ALA A 82 10.23 -13.13 -5.87
C ALA A 82 9.36 -13.60 -7.04
N ASN A 83 8.25 -14.30 -6.78
CA ASN A 83 7.47 -14.96 -7.82
C ASN A 83 7.02 -14.00 -8.92
N ARG A 84 6.58 -12.78 -8.58
CA ARG A 84 6.19 -11.75 -9.55
C ARG A 84 7.32 -11.38 -10.51
N PHE A 85 8.51 -11.19 -9.95
CA PHE A 85 9.70 -10.86 -10.73
C PHE A 85 10.16 -12.05 -11.59
N LEU A 86 10.09 -13.27 -11.06
CA LEU A 86 10.46 -14.48 -11.78
C LEU A 86 9.49 -14.81 -12.90
N ASP A 87 8.18 -14.67 -12.66
CA ASP A 87 7.15 -14.80 -13.68
C ASP A 87 7.37 -13.79 -14.81
N LEU A 88 7.74 -12.56 -14.44
CA LEU A 88 8.12 -11.54 -15.41
C LEU A 88 9.36 -12.00 -16.21
N LEU A 89 10.43 -12.42 -15.53
CA LEU A 89 11.66 -12.92 -16.17
C LEU A 89 11.41 -14.10 -17.12
N ALA A 90 10.54 -15.04 -16.73
CA ALA A 90 10.13 -16.17 -17.55
C ALA A 90 9.38 -15.71 -18.81
N GLN A 91 8.48 -14.73 -18.69
CA GLN A 91 7.81 -14.12 -19.86
C GLN A 91 8.79 -13.37 -20.78
N MET A 92 9.91 -12.87 -20.24
CA MET A 92 10.99 -12.21 -21.00
C MET A 92 11.95 -13.19 -21.67
N GLY A 93 11.66 -14.50 -21.66
CA GLY A 93 12.52 -15.54 -22.23
C GLY A 93 13.71 -15.92 -21.36
N GLY A 94 13.76 -15.43 -20.11
CA GLY A 94 14.58 -16.03 -19.07
C GLY A 94 14.09 -17.45 -18.80
N GLY A 95 15.00 -18.39 -18.57
CA GLY A 95 14.62 -19.77 -18.26
C GLY A 95 13.79 -19.88 -16.98
N ASP A 96 13.33 -21.10 -16.67
CA ASP A 96 12.60 -21.42 -15.44
C ASP A 96 13.51 -21.30 -14.21
N PHE A 97 13.77 -20.07 -13.76
CA PHE A 97 14.47 -19.79 -12.52
C PHE A 97 13.51 -19.88 -11.35
N LYS A 98 13.90 -20.63 -10.33
CA LYS A 98 13.12 -20.78 -9.09
C LYS A 98 13.96 -20.31 -7.93
N MET A 99 13.38 -19.41 -7.14
CA MET A 99 14.00 -18.85 -5.95
C MET A 99 13.05 -18.99 -4.78
N LYS A 100 13.55 -19.54 -3.69
CA LYS A 100 12.83 -19.58 -2.42
C LYS A 100 13.27 -18.40 -1.57
N VAL A 101 12.32 -17.56 -1.19
CA VAL A 101 12.55 -16.44 -0.27
C VAL A 101 11.93 -16.80 1.08
N THR A 102 12.73 -16.79 2.14
CA THR A 102 12.28 -17.10 3.50
C THR A 102 12.57 -15.91 4.40
N PRO A 103 11.56 -15.29 5.05
CA PRO A 103 11.79 -14.25 6.05
C PRO A 103 12.52 -14.82 7.27
N THR A 104 13.65 -14.22 7.67
CA THR A 104 14.46 -14.67 8.81
C THR A 104 14.30 -13.77 10.04
N ASP A 105 14.12 -12.45 9.84
CA ASP A 105 13.82 -11.48 10.89
C ASP A 105 12.91 -10.39 10.32
N ILE A 106 11.88 -10.00 11.07
CA ILE A 106 11.01 -8.88 10.71
C ILE A 106 10.88 -7.98 11.92
N ARG A 107 11.29 -6.72 11.73
CA ARG A 107 11.20 -5.66 12.74
C ARG A 107 10.29 -4.55 12.25
N VAL A 108 9.48 -4.02 13.15
CA VAL A 108 8.54 -2.94 12.84
C VAL A 108 8.83 -1.76 13.77
N ASN A 109 9.04 -0.60 13.18
CA ASN A 109 9.07 0.67 13.90
C ASN A 109 7.72 1.37 13.75
N LEU A 110 7.05 1.53 14.88
CA LEU A 110 5.82 2.31 14.98
C LEU A 110 6.12 3.81 14.84
N ASP A 111 5.10 4.61 14.51
CA ASP A 111 5.25 6.06 14.41
C ASP A 111 5.82 6.70 15.69
N GLY A 112 6.74 7.65 15.52
CA GLY A 112 7.37 8.40 16.61
C GLY A 112 8.29 7.57 17.52
N GLY A 113 8.47 6.28 17.25
CA GLY A 113 9.26 5.36 18.06
C GLY A 113 10.55 4.90 17.39
N GLU A 114 11.66 4.93 18.13
CA GLU A 114 12.91 4.28 17.73
C GLU A 114 12.89 2.77 18.04
N THR A 115 11.95 2.31 18.87
CA THR A 115 11.83 0.91 19.26
C THR A 115 11.44 0.03 18.08
N GLU A 116 12.24 -1.01 17.86
CA GLU A 116 11.95 -2.08 16.89
C GLU A 116 11.16 -3.20 17.56
N HIS A 117 9.92 -3.42 17.12
CA HIS A 117 9.06 -4.51 17.58
C HIS A 117 9.29 -5.76 16.73
N LYS A 118 9.46 -6.92 17.37
CA LYS A 118 9.51 -8.21 16.67
C LYS A 118 8.17 -8.52 16.03
N ALA A 119 8.23 -9.06 14.82
CA ALA A 119 7.06 -9.44 14.07
C ALA A 119 7.32 -10.71 13.25
N PHE A 120 6.25 -11.29 12.70
CA PHE A 120 6.33 -12.43 11.80
C PHE A 120 5.35 -12.28 10.64
N LEU A 121 5.65 -12.93 9.51
CA LEU A 121 4.73 -13.01 8.38
C LEU A 121 3.55 -13.93 8.76
N ALA A 122 2.37 -13.35 8.91
CA ALA A 122 1.17 -14.06 9.33
C ALA A 122 0.42 -14.68 8.14
N ALA A 123 0.34 -13.96 7.02
CA ALA A 123 -0.32 -14.43 5.82
C ALA A 123 0.23 -13.72 4.58
N ALA A 124 0.06 -14.34 3.41
CA ALA A 124 0.36 -13.75 2.11
C ALA A 124 -0.70 -14.21 1.09
N ASP A 125 -1.13 -13.28 0.24
CA ASP A 125 -2.01 -13.51 -0.89
C ASP A 125 -1.27 -13.06 -2.17
N THR A 126 -0.66 -14.02 -2.85
CA THR A 126 0.12 -13.77 -4.07
C THR A 126 -0.76 -13.31 -5.24
N ASP A 127 -2.04 -13.69 -5.26
CA ASP A 127 -2.97 -13.31 -6.34
C ASP A 127 -3.34 -11.82 -6.26
N LEU A 128 -3.51 -11.29 -5.04
CA LEU A 128 -3.74 -9.87 -4.78
C LEU A 128 -2.46 -9.08 -4.54
N ASP A 129 -1.33 -9.77 -4.41
CA ASP A 129 -0.02 -9.19 -4.16
C ASP A 129 0.08 -8.45 -2.80
N LEU A 130 -0.60 -8.99 -1.79
CA LEU A 130 -0.66 -8.46 -0.43
C LEU A 130 -0.05 -9.45 0.56
N ALA A 131 0.63 -8.94 1.59
CA ALA A 131 1.11 -9.72 2.71
C ALA A 131 0.77 -9.03 4.04
N PHE A 132 0.79 -9.82 5.11
CA PHE A 132 0.37 -9.40 6.43
C PHE A 132 1.42 -9.80 7.47
N VAL A 133 1.94 -8.81 8.17
CA VAL A 133 2.93 -8.96 9.23
C VAL A 133 2.25 -8.71 10.57
N GLN A 134 2.46 -9.57 11.55
CA GLN A 134 1.88 -9.43 12.89
C GLN A 134 2.97 -9.16 13.92
N LEU A 135 2.79 -8.12 14.75
CA LEU A 135 3.62 -7.89 15.93
C LEU A 135 3.46 -9.03 16.93
N GLU A 136 4.57 -9.54 17.47
CA GLU A 136 4.54 -10.58 18.52
C GLU A 136 4.07 -9.99 19.87
N GLU A 137 4.57 -8.80 20.17
CA GLU A 137 4.30 -8.05 21.39
C GLU A 137 3.94 -6.60 21.03
N PRO A 138 2.67 -6.34 20.68
CA PRO A 138 2.20 -4.97 20.47
C PRO A 138 2.28 -4.17 21.77
N PRO A 139 2.50 -2.85 21.71
CA PRO A 139 2.51 -1.99 22.90
C PRO A 139 1.16 -1.99 23.60
N ALA A 140 1.15 -1.61 24.88
CA ALA A 140 -0.08 -1.53 25.67
C ALA A 140 -1.05 -0.42 25.19
N ALA A 141 -0.52 0.60 24.50
CA ALA A 141 -1.32 1.63 23.87
C ALA A 141 -2.08 1.07 22.66
N VAL A 142 -3.32 1.52 22.47
CA VAL A 142 -4.13 1.13 21.30
C VAL A 142 -3.45 1.67 20.04
N LEU A 143 -3.11 0.76 19.13
CA LEU A 143 -2.49 1.12 17.85
C LEU A 143 -3.52 1.75 16.91
N PRO A 144 -3.17 2.84 16.21
CA PRO A 144 -3.99 3.37 15.13
C PRO A 144 -4.04 2.36 13.99
N ALA A 145 -5.20 2.15 13.39
CA ALA A 145 -5.38 1.22 12.29
C ALA A 145 -6.32 1.79 11.23
N VAL A 146 -6.06 1.45 9.97
CA VAL A 146 -6.92 1.78 8.84
C VAL A 146 -8.10 0.82 8.80
N ASP A 147 -9.30 1.35 9.03
CA ASP A 147 -10.53 0.56 9.01
C ASP A 147 -11.14 0.49 7.60
N PHE A 148 -10.81 -0.58 6.87
CA PHE A 148 -11.41 -0.85 5.56
C PHE A 148 -12.92 -1.18 5.63
N ALA A 149 -13.52 -1.36 6.80
CA ALA A 149 -14.97 -1.52 6.93
C ALA A 149 -15.74 -0.21 6.67
N ASP A 150 -15.12 0.94 6.95
CA ASP A 150 -15.64 2.28 6.67
C ASP A 150 -15.16 2.80 5.30
N ALA A 151 -15.33 1.99 4.25
CA ALA A 151 -14.85 2.33 2.92
C ALA A 151 -15.65 3.49 2.29
N ALA A 152 -14.94 4.41 1.62
CA ALA A 152 -15.57 5.41 0.78
C ALA A 152 -15.92 4.84 -0.61
N PRO A 153 -17.07 5.22 -1.18
CA PRO A 153 -17.33 4.95 -2.59
C PRO A 153 -16.37 5.76 -3.46
N VAL A 154 -15.96 5.20 -4.58
CA VAL A 154 -15.10 5.89 -5.55
C VAL A 154 -15.65 5.74 -6.97
N ARG A 155 -15.37 6.72 -7.82
CA ARG A 155 -15.78 6.80 -9.22
C ARG A 155 -14.62 7.27 -10.08
N VAL A 156 -14.73 7.00 -11.38
CA VAL A 156 -13.81 7.57 -12.36
C VAL A 156 -13.87 9.10 -12.30
N GLY A 157 -12.71 9.73 -12.21
CA GLY A 157 -12.52 11.16 -12.03
C GLY A 157 -12.20 11.58 -10.60
N ASP A 158 -12.47 10.75 -9.58
CA ASP A 158 -12.18 11.08 -8.19
C ASP A 158 -10.67 11.13 -7.92
N GLU A 159 -10.27 12.04 -7.04
CA GLU A 159 -8.91 12.06 -6.48
C GLU A 159 -8.88 11.24 -5.21
N VAL A 160 -7.82 10.45 -5.06
CA VAL A 160 -7.52 9.66 -3.86
C VAL A 160 -6.05 9.83 -3.53
N ALA A 161 -5.70 9.72 -2.25
CA ALA A 161 -4.33 9.90 -1.78
C ALA A 161 -3.86 8.73 -0.94
N ALA A 162 -2.61 8.30 -1.08
CA ALA A 162 -1.97 7.47 -0.07
C ALA A 162 -1.25 8.37 0.95
N VAL A 163 -1.12 7.85 2.16
CA VAL A 163 -0.25 8.44 3.19
C VAL A 163 0.93 7.52 3.35
N SER A 164 2.12 8.11 3.33
CA SER A 164 3.39 7.39 3.35
C SER A 164 4.39 8.17 4.19
N ARG A 165 5.59 7.60 4.38
CA ARG A 165 6.68 8.24 5.12
C ARG A 165 7.94 8.25 4.30
N LEU A 166 8.78 9.27 4.46
CA LEU A 166 10.11 9.22 3.89
C LEU A 166 10.97 8.17 4.61
N SER A 167 12.16 7.90 4.07
CA SER A 167 13.11 7.00 4.73
C SER A 167 13.68 7.61 6.01
N SER A 168 14.43 6.80 6.76
CA SER A 168 15.21 7.24 7.92
C SER A 168 16.15 8.41 7.61
N ALA A 169 16.65 8.52 6.38
CA ALA A 169 17.49 9.63 5.92
C ALA A 169 16.79 11.00 5.92
N PHE A 170 15.46 11.02 5.95
CA PHE A 170 14.64 12.23 5.98
C PHE A 170 13.65 12.21 7.16
N ASP A 171 14.10 11.68 8.30
CA ASP A 171 13.36 11.70 9.58
C ASP A 171 11.97 11.03 9.54
N ARG A 172 11.76 10.14 8.57
CA ARG A 172 10.47 9.42 8.40
C ARG A 172 9.25 10.35 8.35
N VAL A 173 9.42 11.56 7.83
CA VAL A 173 8.35 12.57 7.73
C VAL A 173 7.19 12.01 6.91
N ALA A 174 5.97 12.15 7.44
CA ALA A 174 4.77 11.75 6.75
C ALA A 174 4.46 12.69 5.58
N PHE A 175 4.10 12.12 4.44
CA PHE A 175 3.69 12.84 3.23
C PHE A 175 2.50 12.12 2.57
N PHE A 176 1.98 12.73 1.52
CA PHE A 176 0.93 12.14 0.69
C PHE A 176 1.25 12.29 -0.80
N ASP A 177 0.77 11.34 -1.58
CA ASP A 177 0.73 11.36 -3.04
C ASP A 177 -0.72 11.28 -3.50
N VAL A 178 -1.11 12.11 -4.47
CA VAL A 178 -2.47 12.12 -5.03
C VAL A 178 -2.46 11.48 -6.41
N VAL A 179 -3.40 10.57 -6.62
CA VAL A 179 -3.71 10.00 -7.94
C VAL A 179 -5.18 10.25 -8.27
N ARG A 180 -5.51 10.23 -9.56
CA ARG A 180 -6.89 10.26 -10.03
C ARG A 180 -7.32 8.88 -10.50
N VAL A 181 -8.53 8.47 -10.15
CA VAL A 181 -9.15 7.26 -10.71
C VAL A 181 -9.48 7.51 -12.17
N ALA A 182 -8.85 6.76 -13.06
CA ALA A 182 -8.91 6.94 -14.51
C ALA A 182 -9.86 5.95 -15.21
N GLY A 183 -10.18 4.83 -14.58
CA GLY A 183 -11.03 3.80 -15.18
C GLY A 183 -11.43 2.71 -14.21
N GLU A 184 -12.40 1.90 -14.62
CA GLU A 184 -12.95 0.78 -13.83
C GLU A 184 -12.76 -0.53 -14.61
N ILE A 185 -12.03 -1.48 -14.02
CA ILE A 185 -11.98 -2.85 -14.50
C ILE A 185 -13.12 -3.60 -13.82
N ARG A 186 -14.03 -4.18 -14.61
CA ARG A 186 -15.16 -4.96 -14.08
C ARG A 186 -14.94 -6.46 -14.09
N LYS A 187 -14.21 -6.96 -15.09
CA LYS A 187 -13.97 -8.40 -15.30
C LYS A 187 -12.53 -8.63 -15.79
N PRO A 188 -11.93 -9.78 -15.46
CA PRO A 188 -12.45 -10.83 -14.59
C PRO A 188 -12.36 -10.49 -13.08
N ARG A 189 -11.57 -9.48 -12.72
CA ARG A 189 -11.34 -9.07 -11.33
C ARG A 189 -11.59 -7.57 -11.19
N PRO A 190 -12.57 -7.14 -10.37
CA PRO A 190 -12.84 -5.73 -10.15
C PRO A 190 -11.62 -4.98 -9.59
N ALA A 191 -11.24 -3.87 -10.23
CA ALA A 191 -10.15 -2.99 -9.81
C ALA A 191 -10.28 -1.60 -10.44
N TRP A 192 -9.57 -0.62 -9.90
CA TRP A 192 -9.52 0.74 -10.45
C TRP A 192 -8.19 0.99 -11.16
N ILE A 193 -8.27 1.66 -12.30
CA ILE A 193 -7.11 2.22 -13.00
C ILE A 193 -6.86 3.60 -12.40
N VAL A 194 -5.60 3.93 -12.11
CA VAL A 194 -5.21 5.23 -11.57
C VAL A 194 -4.21 5.91 -12.49
N THR A 195 -4.18 7.24 -12.47
CA THR A 195 -3.17 8.03 -13.19
C THR A 195 -1.80 7.74 -12.59
N ALA A 196 -0.91 7.21 -13.41
CA ALA A 196 0.21 6.48 -12.86
C ALA A 196 1.45 7.31 -12.52
N GLY A 197 1.50 8.59 -12.93
CA GLY A 197 2.62 9.49 -12.62
C GLY A 197 2.93 9.64 -11.12
N ASN A 198 1.97 9.37 -10.23
CA ASN A 198 2.14 9.41 -8.78
C ASN A 198 1.80 8.07 -8.08
N ALA A 199 1.46 7.00 -8.81
CA ALA A 199 0.97 5.75 -8.22
C ALA A 199 2.13 4.84 -7.79
N THR A 200 2.93 5.28 -6.82
CA THR A 200 4.18 4.60 -6.42
C THR A 200 4.08 3.85 -5.09
N GLN A 201 3.02 4.06 -4.33
CA GLN A 201 2.86 3.51 -2.97
C GLN A 201 2.23 2.11 -2.99
N LEU A 202 2.97 1.13 -3.53
CA LEU A 202 2.52 -0.27 -3.59
C LEU A 202 2.34 -0.87 -2.19
N GLY A 203 1.26 -1.63 -2.02
CA GLY A 203 0.84 -2.21 -0.74
C GLY A 203 0.21 -1.20 0.24
N MET A 204 0.14 0.09 -0.11
CA MET A 204 -0.37 1.12 0.78
C MET A 204 -1.87 1.41 0.57
N PRO A 205 -2.61 1.73 1.64
CA PRO A 205 -3.98 2.22 1.54
C PRO A 205 -4.06 3.58 0.84
N TYR A 206 -5.07 3.73 -0.03
CA TYR A 206 -5.48 5.01 -0.60
C TYR A 206 -6.81 5.46 0.03
N PHE A 207 -6.95 6.77 0.23
CA PHE A 207 -8.04 7.41 0.94
C PHE A 207 -8.76 8.43 0.06
N ALA A 208 -10.06 8.55 0.27
CA ALA A 208 -10.85 9.65 -0.27
C ALA A 208 -10.54 10.96 0.49
N PRO A 209 -10.94 12.14 -0.03
CA PRO A 209 -10.74 13.44 0.64
C PRO A 209 -11.31 13.55 2.06
N ASP A 210 -12.31 12.73 2.40
CA ASP A 210 -12.89 12.67 3.75
C ASP A 210 -12.07 11.79 4.72
N GLY A 211 -10.99 11.18 4.24
CA GLY A 211 -10.08 10.31 4.97
C GLY A 211 -10.57 8.88 5.14
N ARG A 212 -11.63 8.44 4.46
CA ARG A 212 -12.04 7.03 4.47
C ARG A 212 -11.23 6.22 3.44
N PRO A 213 -10.84 4.98 3.75
CA PRO A 213 -10.09 4.15 2.80
C PRO A 213 -10.96 3.80 1.59
N VAL A 214 -10.34 3.76 0.42
CA VAL A 214 -10.95 3.38 -0.86
C VAL A 214 -10.42 2.03 -1.32
N GLY A 215 -9.16 1.74 -1.03
CA GLY A 215 -8.51 0.54 -1.53
C GLY A 215 -7.02 0.48 -1.23
N VAL A 216 -6.34 -0.49 -1.83
CA VAL A 216 -4.89 -0.68 -1.70
C VAL A 216 -4.28 -0.74 -3.08
N LEU A 217 -3.17 -0.05 -3.30
CA LEU A 217 -2.46 -0.10 -4.58
C LEU A 217 -1.66 -1.39 -4.68
N VAL A 218 -1.87 -2.17 -5.73
CA VAL A 218 -1.24 -3.49 -5.90
C VAL A 218 -0.72 -3.68 -7.31
N THR A 219 0.17 -4.66 -7.49
CA THR A 219 0.57 -5.11 -8.82
C THR A 219 -0.21 -6.36 -9.22
N VAL A 220 -0.70 -6.37 -10.46
CA VAL A 220 -1.37 -7.51 -11.04
C VAL A 220 -0.65 -7.87 -12.33
N MET A 221 -0.18 -9.11 -12.41
CA MET A 221 0.32 -9.63 -13.68
C MET A 221 -0.81 -9.98 -14.63
N SER A 222 -0.66 -9.55 -15.89
CA SER A 222 -1.44 -10.07 -16.98
C SER A 222 -1.04 -11.53 -17.23
N LYS A 223 -2.04 -12.41 -17.31
CA LYS A 223 -1.86 -13.79 -17.78
C LYS A 223 -2.00 -13.90 -19.29
N ALA A 224 -2.30 -12.80 -19.99
CA ALA A 224 -2.37 -12.78 -21.44
C ALA A 224 -0.95 -12.75 -22.01
N ARG A 225 -0.62 -13.71 -22.87
CA ARG A 225 0.64 -13.72 -23.62
C ARG A 225 0.60 -12.53 -24.58
N ASN A 226 1.50 -11.56 -24.40
CA ASN A 226 1.61 -10.43 -25.32
C ASN A 226 2.83 -10.66 -26.23
N ASP A 227 2.59 -10.89 -27.51
CA ASP A 227 3.63 -11.13 -28.51
C ASP A 227 4.54 -9.90 -28.71
N ALA A 228 4.10 -8.70 -28.29
CA ALA A 228 4.88 -7.47 -28.29
C ALA A 228 6.08 -7.49 -27.32
N LEU A 229 6.10 -8.42 -26.35
CA LEU A 229 7.18 -8.60 -25.37
C LEU A 229 8.35 -9.43 -25.90
N SER A 230 8.26 -9.91 -27.15
CA SER A 230 9.36 -10.62 -27.82
C SER A 230 10.56 -9.73 -28.17
N ASN A 231 10.43 -8.40 -28.02
CA ASN A 231 11.51 -7.45 -28.27
C ASN A 231 12.06 -6.85 -26.95
N PRO A 232 13.31 -7.17 -26.55
CA PRO A 232 13.90 -6.76 -25.26
C PRO A 232 13.96 -5.25 -25.01
N SER A 233 14.00 -4.44 -26.07
CA SER A 233 14.10 -2.98 -25.98
C SER A 233 12.79 -2.31 -25.56
N ASN A 234 11.65 -2.79 -26.04
CA ASN A 234 10.33 -2.25 -25.69
C ASN A 234 9.94 -2.61 -24.25
N LEU A 235 10.32 -3.81 -23.83
CA LEU A 235 10.12 -4.36 -22.50
C LEU A 235 10.88 -3.59 -21.41
N MET A 236 12.14 -3.19 -21.65
CA MET A 236 12.89 -2.34 -20.71
C MET A 236 12.27 -0.93 -20.62
N ALA A 237 11.75 -0.40 -21.72
CA ALA A 237 11.03 0.87 -21.71
C ALA A 237 9.71 0.77 -20.91
N ASP A 238 8.96 -0.33 -21.04
CA ASP A 238 7.75 -0.59 -20.26
C ASP A 238 8.04 -0.80 -18.77
N LEU A 239 9.11 -1.54 -18.45
CA LEU A 239 9.56 -1.74 -17.08
C LEU A 239 10.02 -0.42 -16.44
N LEU A 240 10.85 0.38 -17.12
CA LEU A 240 11.28 1.68 -16.61
C LEU A 240 10.13 2.69 -16.53
N SER A 241 9.06 2.48 -17.30
CA SER A 241 7.89 3.34 -17.30
C SER A 241 6.92 3.04 -16.16
N LEU A 242 7.15 1.99 -15.32
CA LEU A 242 6.33 1.51 -14.19
C LEU A 242 5.08 2.38 -13.94
N GLY A 243 4.07 2.24 -14.81
CA GLY A 243 2.88 3.06 -14.75
C GLY A 243 3.02 4.47 -15.35
N ARG A 244 2.68 4.58 -16.65
CA ARG A 244 2.00 5.77 -17.19
C ARG A 244 0.50 5.56 -17.39
N GLY A 245 -0.11 4.58 -16.73
CA GLY A 245 -1.58 4.40 -16.69
C GLY A 245 -2.18 3.93 -18.02
N GLU A 246 -1.39 3.91 -19.09
CA GLU A 246 -1.67 3.30 -20.37
C GLU A 246 -1.08 1.88 -20.42
N VAL A 247 -1.47 1.03 -19.46
CA VAL A 247 -1.07 -0.38 -19.46
C VAL A 247 -2.00 -1.15 -20.41
N GLU A 248 -1.85 -0.92 -21.71
CA GLU A 248 -2.30 -1.88 -22.73
C GLU A 248 -1.17 -2.83 -23.16
N VAL A 249 0.10 -2.57 -22.80
CA VAL A 249 1.24 -3.25 -23.46
C VAL A 249 2.21 -3.99 -22.52
N GLY A 250 2.21 -3.70 -21.21
CA GLY A 250 3.12 -4.35 -20.24
C GLY A 250 2.52 -5.56 -19.49
N PRO A 251 3.33 -6.54 -19.07
CA PRO A 251 2.88 -7.73 -18.34
C PRO A 251 2.52 -7.46 -16.86
N LEU A 252 2.97 -6.32 -16.30
CA LEU A 252 2.71 -5.92 -14.92
C LEU A 252 1.89 -4.62 -14.92
N GLY A 253 0.67 -4.66 -14.36
CA GLY A 253 -0.19 -3.49 -14.19
C GLY A 253 -0.30 -3.07 -12.73
N VAL A 254 -0.31 -1.77 -12.48
CA VAL A 254 -0.57 -1.19 -11.16
C VAL A 254 -2.04 -0.80 -11.08
N PHE A 255 -2.76 -1.34 -10.11
CA PHE A 255 -4.19 -1.10 -9.95
C PHE A 255 -4.53 -0.81 -8.49
N LEU A 256 -5.56 0.01 -8.28
CA LEU A 256 -6.12 0.22 -6.96
C LEU A 256 -7.19 -0.85 -6.72
N LEU A 257 -6.88 -1.79 -5.81
CA LEU A 257 -7.77 -2.86 -5.39
C LEU A 257 -8.85 -2.29 -4.45
N PRO A 258 -10.16 -2.45 -4.75
CA PRO A 258 -11.23 -1.86 -3.94
C PRO A 258 -11.24 -2.41 -2.50
N ALA A 259 -11.62 -1.59 -1.53
CA ALA A 259 -11.71 -1.98 -0.12
C ALA A 259 -12.54 -3.26 0.09
N GLU A 260 -13.61 -3.47 -0.67
CA GLU A 260 -14.46 -4.66 -0.62
C GLU A 260 -13.69 -5.96 -0.92
N ARG A 261 -12.63 -5.87 -1.72
CA ARG A 261 -11.73 -6.99 -2.04
C ARG A 261 -10.65 -7.18 -0.98
N VAL A 262 -10.21 -6.10 -0.34
CA VAL A 262 -9.15 -6.12 0.69
C VAL A 262 -9.68 -6.63 2.03
N ARG A 263 -10.88 -6.20 2.44
CA ARG A 263 -11.54 -6.57 3.71
C ARG A 263 -11.55 -8.07 4.03
N PRO A 264 -12.01 -8.98 3.15
CA PRO A 264 -12.05 -10.40 3.47
C PRO A 264 -10.64 -10.98 3.70
N VAL A 265 -9.64 -10.47 3.00
CA VAL A 265 -8.24 -10.93 3.13
C VAL A 265 -7.62 -10.44 4.43
N ILE A 266 -7.91 -9.19 4.85
CA ILE A 266 -7.55 -8.71 6.21
C ILE A 266 -8.19 -9.60 7.26
N ALA A 267 -9.48 -9.94 7.12
CA ALA A 267 -10.18 -10.77 8.11
C ALA A 267 -9.57 -12.18 8.24
N GLN A 268 -9.22 -12.80 7.10
CA GLN A 268 -8.52 -14.09 7.08
C GLN A 268 -7.12 -13.99 7.69
N ALA A 269 -6.35 -12.96 7.32
CA ALA A 269 -5.02 -12.71 7.86
C ALA A 269 -5.04 -12.52 9.37
N ARG A 270 -6.05 -11.80 9.91
CA ARG A 270 -6.24 -11.62 11.35
C ARG A 270 -6.48 -12.93 12.08
N GLN A 271 -7.31 -13.81 11.52
CA GLN A 271 -7.55 -15.14 12.10
C GLN A 271 -6.25 -15.94 12.13
N ARG A 272 -5.52 -15.98 11.00
CA ARG A 272 -4.26 -16.71 10.91
C ARG A 272 -3.19 -16.14 11.85
N ALA A 273 -3.12 -14.82 11.97
CA ALA A 273 -2.21 -14.13 12.89
C ALA A 273 -2.48 -14.53 14.34
N ALA A 274 -3.75 -14.58 14.75
CA ALA A 274 -4.12 -14.98 16.10
C ALA A 274 -3.73 -16.43 16.42
N GLU A 275 -3.95 -17.35 15.48
CA GLU A 275 -3.52 -18.76 15.60
C GLU A 275 -2.01 -18.87 15.76
N LEU A 276 -1.24 -18.26 14.85
CA LEU A 276 0.22 -18.31 14.86
C LEU A 276 0.81 -17.66 16.10
N LEU A 277 0.21 -16.58 16.58
CA LEU A 277 0.64 -15.90 17.81
C LEU A 277 0.40 -16.79 19.04
N ALA A 278 -0.73 -17.50 19.09
CA ALA A 278 -1.00 -18.47 20.15
C ALA A 278 0.00 -19.64 20.14
N GLU A 279 0.30 -20.19 18.95
CA GLU A 279 1.33 -21.22 18.78
C GLU A 279 2.71 -20.75 19.25
N ARG A 280 3.12 -19.55 18.85
CA ARG A 280 4.41 -18.95 19.24
C ARG A 280 4.52 -18.70 20.74
N ARG A 281 3.43 -18.28 21.39
CA ARG A 281 3.40 -18.07 22.85
C ARG A 281 3.40 -19.38 23.64
N ALA A 282 2.91 -20.47 23.04
CA ALA A 282 2.93 -21.79 23.64
C ALA A 282 4.26 -22.54 23.44
N ALA A 283 5.07 -22.13 22.45
CA ALA A 283 6.36 -22.74 22.17
C ALA A 283 7.36 -22.47 23.31
N PRO A 284 8.19 -23.46 23.72
CA PRO A 284 9.29 -23.24 24.63
C PRO A 284 10.24 -22.18 24.05
N PRO A 285 10.91 -21.36 24.90
CA PRO A 285 11.91 -20.42 24.41
C PRO A 285 12.94 -21.15 23.56
N ALA A 286 13.21 -20.63 22.36
CA ALA A 286 14.19 -21.22 21.46
C ALA A 286 15.55 -21.32 22.19
N PRO A 287 16.30 -22.43 22.01
CA PRO A 287 17.63 -22.53 22.57
C PRO A 287 18.48 -21.34 22.08
N PRO A 288 19.34 -20.79 22.94
CA PRO A 288 20.20 -19.67 22.54
C PRO A 288 20.98 -20.07 21.28
N LYS A 289 21.02 -19.16 20.30
CA LYS A 289 21.88 -19.34 19.12
C LYS A 289 23.31 -19.58 19.61
N PRO A 290 24.03 -20.60 19.10
CA PRO A 290 25.42 -20.81 19.46
C PRO A 290 26.20 -19.54 19.16
N ASP A 291 27.03 -19.13 20.11
CA ASP A 291 27.93 -17.99 19.98
C ASP A 291 28.84 -18.24 18.76
N PRO A 292 29.06 -17.28 17.85
CA PRO A 292 29.95 -17.47 16.69
C PRO A 292 31.45 -17.63 17.06
N SER A 293 31.76 -18.12 18.27
CA SER A 293 33.09 -18.23 18.85
C SER A 293 33.55 -19.67 19.14
N ASP A 294 32.78 -20.71 18.76
CA ASP A 294 33.16 -22.13 18.91
C ASP A 294 33.54 -22.79 17.57
#